data_AF-A0AB32VB96-F1
#
_entry.id   AF-A0AB32VB96-F1
#
_cell.length_a   1.000
_cell.length_b   1.000
_cell.length_c   1.000
_cell.angle_alpha   90.00
_cell.angle_beta   90.00
_cell.angle_gamma   90.00
#
_symmetry.space_group_name_H-M   'P 1'
#
loop_
_entity.id
_entity.type
_entity.pdbx_description
1 polymer ?
#
loop_
_entity_poly.entity_id
_entity_poly.type
_entity_poly.pdbx_seq_one_letter_code
_entity_poly.pdbx_strand_id
1 'polypeptide(L)'
;MKRALPWSAQVDVILSDESSSSSSSSSSSDSEIQVNNGTTNAAVDQPPKELSSEGLLIRRAEMYQEYMKQLPIPTQRGSIIPFTTWMGLGRSIKQLYGQPLHYLTNILLKQWDHLRIGSEDEHSPLDIVIHPCKAEATVWLVEELHRCTSSHHHMAKLWQSDPMHHAFIDSIFPKL
;
A
#
# COMPACT_ATOMS: atom_id res chain seq x y z
N MET A 1 -24.31 27.36 14.77
CA MET A 1 -23.40 28.52 14.76
C MET A 1 -23.02 28.84 13.32
N LYS A 2 -22.94 30.12 12.96
CA LYS A 2 -22.73 30.66 11.60
C LYS A 2 -21.29 30.45 11.10
N ARG A 3 -21.10 30.39 9.77
CA ARG A 3 -19.89 29.94 9.05
C ARG A 3 -18.74 30.95 8.93
N ALA A 4 -17.55 30.37 8.68
CA ALA A 4 -16.47 30.74 7.76
C ALA A 4 -15.48 31.89 8.09
N LEU A 5 -14.19 31.59 7.83
CA LEU A 5 -13.07 32.52 7.58
C LEU A 5 -12.16 31.89 6.48
N PRO A 6 -11.39 32.71 5.74
CA PRO A 6 -11.34 32.60 4.29
C PRO A 6 -9.96 32.23 3.74
N TRP A 7 -10.01 31.79 2.48
CA TRP A 7 -8.89 31.53 1.60
C TRP A 7 -8.21 32.84 1.19
N SER A 8 -6.93 33.03 1.54
CA SER A 8 -5.93 33.75 0.74
C SER A 8 -4.59 33.84 1.47
N ALA A 9 -3.61 33.08 1.00
CA ALA A 9 -2.22 33.50 1.03
C ALA A 9 -1.58 32.97 -0.26
N GLN A 10 -1.23 33.92 -1.11
CA GLN A 10 -0.66 33.73 -2.43
C GLN A 10 0.77 33.18 -2.29
N VAL A 11 1.14 32.36 -3.27
CA VAL A 11 2.47 31.77 -3.45
C VAL A 11 3.35 32.84 -4.11
N ASP A 12 4.47 33.19 -3.49
CA ASP A 12 5.57 33.89 -4.17
C ASP A 12 6.71 32.90 -4.44
N VAL A 13 6.96 32.67 -5.73
CA VAL A 13 8.13 31.98 -6.27
C VAL A 13 9.08 33.05 -6.79
N ILE A 14 10.26 33.18 -6.19
CA ILE A 14 11.43 33.78 -6.87
C ILE A 14 12.66 32.92 -6.54
N LEU A 15 13.23 32.34 -7.59
CA LEU A 15 14.55 31.71 -7.64
C LEU A 15 15.65 32.79 -7.66
N SER A 16 16.80 32.53 -7.04
CA SER A 16 18.10 33.00 -7.53
C SER A 16 19.26 32.22 -6.89
N ASP A 17 20.08 31.65 -7.78
CA ASP A 17 21.42 31.10 -7.54
C ASP A 17 22.42 32.21 -7.22
N GLU A 18 23.40 31.93 -6.34
CA GLU A 18 24.76 32.46 -6.51
C GLU A 18 25.80 31.47 -5.95
N SER A 19 26.75 31.10 -6.81
CA SER A 19 27.95 30.33 -6.47
C SER A 19 29.15 31.27 -6.37
N SER A 20 30.05 31.07 -5.40
CA SER A 20 31.53 30.90 -5.61
C SER A 20 32.40 31.16 -4.37
N SER A 21 33.02 30.08 -3.87
CA SER A 21 34.44 29.84 -3.51
C SER A 21 35.39 30.79 -2.73
N SER A 22 36.23 30.11 -1.92
CA SER A 22 37.60 30.38 -1.36
C SER A 22 37.65 31.12 -0.01
N SER A 23 38.53 30.82 0.97
CA SER A 23 39.86 30.17 0.96
C SER A 23 40.22 29.51 2.30
N SER A 24 41.19 28.59 2.22
CA SER A 24 41.87 27.78 3.25
C SER A 24 42.68 28.54 4.32
N SER A 25 42.80 27.95 5.51
CA SER A 25 44.07 27.91 6.28
C SER A 25 44.09 26.78 7.32
N SER A 26 45.17 26.00 7.25
CA SER A 26 45.57 24.84 8.07
C SER A 26 46.23 25.21 9.39
N SER A 27 46.10 24.37 10.43
CA SER A 27 47.18 24.14 11.41
C SER A 27 47.00 22.81 12.16
N SER A 28 48.10 22.06 12.16
CA SER A 28 48.36 20.70 12.68
C SER A 28 48.33 20.53 14.20
N SER A 29 48.12 19.31 14.67
CA SER A 29 48.92 18.67 15.73
C SER A 29 48.76 17.15 15.69
N ASP A 30 49.88 16.46 15.39
CA ASP A 30 50.12 15.02 15.56
C ASP A 30 50.18 14.64 17.04
N SER A 31 49.76 13.41 17.39
CA SER A 31 50.36 12.58 18.46
C SER A 31 49.83 11.12 18.42
N GLU A 32 50.63 10.28 17.78
CA GLU A 32 50.97 8.86 18.00
C GLU A 32 50.12 7.91 18.88
N ILE A 33 49.62 6.86 18.21
CA ILE A 33 49.66 5.41 18.48
C ILE A 33 49.94 4.93 19.92
N GLN A 34 49.01 4.15 20.47
CA GLN A 34 49.33 3.04 21.36
C GLN A 34 48.49 1.79 21.05
N VAL A 35 49.19 0.76 20.59
CA VAL A 35 48.71 -0.61 20.34
C VAL A 35 48.42 -1.27 21.69
N ASN A 36 47.23 -1.83 21.88
CA ASN A 36 46.98 -2.78 22.96
C ASN A 36 46.25 -4.02 22.45
N ASN A 37 46.82 -5.15 22.85
CA ASN A 37 46.56 -6.50 22.42
C ASN A 37 45.16 -7.02 22.77
N GLY A 38 44.62 -7.81 21.85
CA GLY A 38 44.04 -9.12 22.15
C GLY A 38 42.83 -9.18 23.09
N THR A 39 41.63 -9.13 22.51
CA THR A 39 40.49 -9.90 23.03
C THR A 39 39.76 -10.53 21.85
N THR A 40 39.79 -11.85 21.84
CA THR A 40 39.02 -12.73 20.96
C THR A 40 37.52 -12.47 21.15
N ASN A 41 36.92 -11.68 20.27
CA ASN A 41 35.47 -11.70 20.10
C ASN A 41 35.16 -12.82 19.12
N ALA A 42 34.98 -14.02 19.68
CA ALA A 42 34.33 -15.12 18.99
C ALA A 42 33.04 -14.56 18.38
N ALA A 43 33.01 -14.45 17.04
CA ALA A 43 31.78 -14.27 16.31
C ALA A 43 30.95 -15.51 16.59
N VAL A 44 30.06 -15.39 17.59
CA VAL A 44 28.97 -16.33 17.79
C VAL A 44 28.12 -16.22 16.55
N ASP A 45 28.40 -17.11 15.61
CA ASP A 45 27.57 -17.39 14.46
C ASP A 45 26.23 -17.84 15.03
N GLN A 46 25.32 -16.89 15.24
CA GLN A 46 23.99 -17.22 15.72
C GLN A 46 23.36 -18.09 14.64
N PRO A 47 22.96 -19.34 14.96
CA PRO A 47 22.25 -20.15 14.00
C PRO A 47 21.02 -19.36 13.54
N PRO A 48 20.69 -19.35 12.24
CA PRO A 48 19.51 -18.66 11.75
C PRO A 48 18.33 -19.15 12.58
N LYS A 49 17.71 -18.24 13.32
CA LYS A 49 16.52 -18.53 14.12
C LYS A 49 15.50 -19.08 13.14
N GLU A 50 15.26 -20.40 13.17
CA GLU A 50 14.22 -21.02 12.36
C GLU A 50 12.92 -20.32 12.70
N LEU A 51 12.45 -19.48 11.77
CA LEU A 51 11.21 -18.75 11.96
C LEU A 51 10.08 -19.76 11.96
N SER A 52 9.27 -19.75 13.03
CA SER A 52 8.04 -20.54 13.07
C SER A 52 7.19 -20.21 11.84
N SER A 53 6.31 -21.14 11.45
CA SER A 53 5.36 -20.91 10.35
C SER A 53 4.55 -19.62 10.53
N GLU A 54 4.21 -19.29 11.78
CA GLU A 54 3.56 -18.03 12.17
C GLU A 54 4.48 -16.82 11.94
N GLY A 55 5.74 -16.88 12.35
CA GLY A 55 6.71 -15.81 12.13
C GLY A 55 6.95 -15.53 10.63
N LEU A 56 7.00 -16.58 9.81
CA LEU A 56 7.08 -16.45 8.35
C LEU A 56 5.86 -15.76 7.74
N LEU A 57 4.67 -16.08 8.24
CA LEU A 57 3.42 -15.54 7.74
C LEU A 57 3.24 -14.06 8.13
N ILE A 58 3.64 -13.68 9.35
CA ILE A 58 3.70 -12.27 9.78
C ILE A 58 4.65 -11.47 8.89
N ARG A 59 5.85 -11.99 8.61
CA ARG A 59 6.81 -11.33 7.70
C ARG A 59 6.27 -11.16 6.29
N ARG A 60 5.58 -12.17 5.74
CA ARG A 60 4.93 -12.04 4.42
C ARG A 60 3.85 -10.97 4.42
N ALA A 61 3.02 -10.93 5.46
CA ALA A 61 1.98 -9.90 5.60
C ALA A 61 2.58 -8.50 5.74
N GLU A 62 3.71 -8.37 6.43
CA GLU A 62 4.46 -7.12 6.57
C GLU A 62 4.94 -6.61 5.21
N MET A 63 5.64 -7.47 4.44
CA MET A 63 6.11 -7.11 3.10
C MET A 63 4.96 -6.73 2.17
N TYR A 64 3.86 -7.51 2.21
CA TYR A 64 2.68 -7.24 1.40
C TYR A 64 2.04 -5.89 1.75
N GLN A 65 1.82 -5.61 3.05
CA GLN A 65 1.18 -4.35 3.47
C GLN A 65 2.07 -3.15 3.12
N GLU A 66 3.38 -3.28 3.30
CA GLU A 66 4.33 -2.22 2.96
C GLU A 66 4.35 -1.94 1.45
N TYR A 67 4.33 -2.99 0.63
CA TYR A 67 4.19 -2.85 -0.82
C TYR A 67 2.88 -2.13 -1.20
N MET A 68 1.74 -2.56 -0.66
CA MET A 68 0.44 -1.99 -1.01
C MET A 68 0.31 -0.51 -0.60
N LYS A 69 0.95 -0.10 0.50
CA LYS A 69 1.00 1.30 0.95
C LYS A 69 1.70 2.24 -0.03
N GLN A 70 2.67 1.73 -0.78
CA GLN A 70 3.46 2.54 -1.72
C GLN A 70 2.72 2.79 -3.04
N LEU A 71 1.63 2.07 -3.32
CA LEU A 71 0.87 2.21 -4.56
C LEU A 71 -0.07 3.43 -4.47
N PRO A 72 0.12 4.46 -5.33
CA PRO A 72 -0.74 5.63 -5.30
C PRO A 72 -2.13 5.30 -5.84
N ILE A 73 -3.15 5.89 -5.22
CA ILE A 73 -4.52 5.81 -5.74
C ILE A 73 -4.62 6.65 -7.02
N PRO A 74 -5.14 6.11 -8.14
CA PRO A 74 -5.32 6.89 -9.38
C PRO A 74 -6.18 8.13 -9.16
N THR A 75 -5.68 9.28 -9.62
CA THR A 75 -6.36 10.59 -9.51
C THR A 75 -7.16 10.94 -10.76
N GLN A 76 -6.69 10.49 -11.93
CA GLN A 76 -7.42 10.63 -13.19
C GLN A 76 -8.37 9.44 -13.33
N ARG A 77 -9.66 9.72 -13.11
CA ARG A 77 -10.78 8.77 -13.25
C ARG A 77 -11.81 9.41 -14.17
N GLY A 78 -12.56 8.61 -14.91
CA GLY A 78 -13.54 9.15 -15.86
C GLY A 78 -14.09 8.16 -16.86
N SER A 79 -13.51 6.96 -16.93
CA SER A 79 -14.07 5.85 -17.69
C SER A 79 -15.37 5.38 -17.05
N ILE A 80 -16.42 5.22 -17.84
CA ILE A 80 -17.61 4.48 -17.42
C ILE A 80 -17.30 3.00 -17.64
N ILE A 81 -17.24 2.22 -16.55
CA ILE A 81 -16.93 0.79 -16.59
C ILE A 81 -18.23 -0.01 -16.41
N PRO A 82 -18.82 -0.59 -17.47
CA PRO A 82 -19.96 -1.49 -17.33
C PRO A 82 -19.57 -2.72 -16.51
N PHE A 83 -20.48 -3.21 -15.66
CA PHE A 83 -20.19 -4.33 -14.77
C PHE A 83 -21.47 -5.03 -14.29
N THR A 84 -21.42 -6.36 -14.21
CA THR A 84 -22.54 -7.18 -13.71
C THR A 84 -22.35 -7.64 -12.26
N THR A 85 -21.11 -7.63 -11.75
CA THR A 85 -20.74 -8.03 -10.39
C THR A 85 -19.61 -7.17 -9.82
N TRP A 86 -19.48 -7.09 -8.50
CA TRP A 86 -18.40 -6.35 -7.82
C TRP A 86 -17.03 -6.95 -8.11
N MET A 87 -16.90 -8.28 -8.11
CA MET A 87 -15.67 -8.96 -8.53
C MET A 87 -15.34 -8.67 -10.00
N GLY A 88 -16.35 -8.53 -10.86
CA GLY A 88 -16.19 -8.12 -12.25
C GLY A 88 -15.64 -6.70 -12.37
N LEU A 89 -16.23 -5.75 -11.64
CA LEU A 89 -15.74 -4.37 -11.57
C LEU A 89 -14.30 -4.32 -11.06
N GLY A 90 -13.98 -5.07 -10.00
CA GLY A 90 -12.62 -5.17 -9.47
C GLY A 90 -11.61 -5.64 -10.52
N ARG A 91 -11.95 -6.65 -11.35
CA ARG A 91 -11.09 -7.09 -12.46
C ARG A 91 -10.91 -6.00 -13.51
N SER A 92 -11.98 -5.33 -13.91
CA SER A 92 -11.92 -4.23 -14.89
C SER A 92 -11.08 -3.06 -14.38
N ILE A 93 -11.19 -2.69 -13.10
CA ILE A 93 -10.37 -1.66 -12.46
C ILE A 93 -8.87 -2.04 -12.52
N LYS A 94 -8.52 -3.27 -12.15
CA LYS A 94 -7.12 -3.74 -12.22
C LYS A 94 -6.55 -3.65 -13.63
N GLN A 95 -7.32 -4.06 -14.62
CA GLN A 95 -6.92 -4.02 -16.03
C GLN A 95 -6.78 -2.59 -16.55
N LEU A 96 -7.75 -1.73 -16.25
CA LEU A 96 -7.78 -0.35 -16.74
C LEU A 96 -6.67 0.51 -16.13
N TYR A 97 -6.42 0.37 -14.83
CA TYR A 97 -5.46 1.20 -14.11
C TYR A 97 -4.08 0.56 -13.94
N GLY A 98 -3.92 -0.71 -14.32
CA GLY A 98 -2.65 -1.43 -14.19
C GLY A 98 -2.16 -1.56 -12.75
N GLN A 99 -3.08 -1.60 -11.77
CA GLN A 99 -2.76 -1.71 -10.36
C GLN A 99 -3.48 -2.89 -9.69
N PRO A 100 -2.84 -3.57 -8.73
CA PRO A 100 -3.52 -4.56 -7.90
C PRO A 100 -4.53 -3.89 -6.96
N LEU A 101 -5.53 -4.67 -6.52
CA LEU A 101 -6.37 -4.30 -5.40
C LEU A 101 -5.92 -5.05 -4.14
N HIS A 102 -6.15 -4.44 -2.99
CA HIS A 102 -5.79 -5.02 -1.72
C HIS A 102 -6.58 -6.31 -1.45
N TYR A 103 -5.94 -7.29 -0.79
CA TYR A 103 -6.55 -8.52 -0.28
C TYR A 103 -7.91 -8.28 0.37
N LEU A 104 -7.98 -7.35 1.33
CA LEU A 104 -9.24 -6.99 2.01
C LEU A 104 -10.29 -6.44 1.06
N THR A 105 -9.89 -5.67 0.04
CA THR A 105 -10.80 -5.17 -0.99
C THR A 105 -11.32 -6.32 -1.84
N ASN A 106 -10.46 -7.22 -2.31
CA ASN A 106 -10.86 -8.40 -3.07
C ASN A 106 -11.84 -9.30 -2.28
N ILE A 107 -11.60 -9.49 -0.98
CA ILE A 107 -12.51 -10.21 -0.09
C ILE A 107 -13.86 -9.49 0.03
N LEU A 108 -13.85 -8.17 0.23
CA LEU A 108 -15.08 -7.38 0.37
C LEU A 108 -15.93 -7.41 -0.91
N LEU A 109 -15.31 -7.27 -2.08
CA LEU A 109 -16.02 -7.37 -3.37
C LEU A 109 -16.68 -8.74 -3.53
N LYS A 110 -15.97 -9.82 -3.16
CA LYS A 110 -16.55 -11.18 -3.13
C LYS A 110 -17.74 -11.25 -2.17
N GLN A 111 -17.63 -10.69 -0.97
CA GLN A 111 -18.72 -10.68 0.01
C GLN A 111 -19.94 -9.92 -0.50
N TRP A 112 -19.76 -8.75 -1.12
CA TRP A 112 -20.86 -7.99 -1.71
C TRP A 112 -21.57 -8.75 -2.84
N ASP A 113 -20.83 -9.53 -3.65
CA ASP A 113 -21.46 -10.41 -4.63
C ASP A 113 -22.28 -11.53 -3.98
N HIS A 114 -21.79 -12.13 -2.89
CA HIS A 114 -22.53 -13.19 -2.17
C HIS A 114 -23.78 -12.65 -1.48
N LEU A 115 -23.77 -11.41 -0.98
CA LEU A 115 -24.92 -10.79 -0.33
C LEU A 115 -26.11 -10.56 -1.26
N ARG A 116 -25.92 -10.66 -2.58
CA ARG A 116 -27.00 -10.53 -3.57
C ARG A 116 -27.80 -11.82 -3.75
N ILE A 117 -27.25 -12.96 -3.35
CA ILE A 117 -27.90 -14.27 -3.53
C ILE A 117 -29.17 -14.32 -2.68
N GLY A 118 -30.30 -14.67 -3.31
CA GLY A 118 -31.62 -14.70 -2.71
C GLY A 118 -32.34 -13.35 -2.63
N SER A 119 -31.80 -12.30 -3.25
CA SER A 119 -32.48 -10.99 -3.37
C SER A 119 -33.35 -10.91 -4.62
N GLU A 120 -34.34 -10.01 -4.62
CA GLU A 120 -35.23 -9.79 -5.77
C GLU A 120 -34.45 -9.41 -7.06
N ASP A 121 -33.35 -8.66 -6.90
CA ASP A 121 -32.50 -8.19 -7.99
C ASP A 121 -31.24 -9.07 -8.21
N GLU A 122 -31.24 -10.33 -7.77
CA GLU A 122 -30.08 -11.22 -7.86
C GLU A 122 -29.53 -11.32 -9.30
N HIS A 123 -30.43 -11.45 -10.28
CA HIS A 123 -30.07 -11.66 -11.69
C HIS A 123 -29.95 -10.36 -12.50
N SER A 124 -30.31 -9.22 -11.92
CA SER A 124 -30.18 -7.92 -12.56
C SER A 124 -28.70 -7.54 -12.70
N PRO A 125 -28.24 -7.00 -13.85
CA PRO A 125 -26.92 -6.39 -13.95
C PRO A 125 -26.72 -5.31 -12.88
N LEU A 126 -25.58 -5.35 -12.19
CA LEU A 126 -25.34 -4.48 -11.04
C LEU A 126 -25.17 -3.01 -11.43
N ASP A 127 -24.72 -2.72 -12.65
CA ASP A 127 -24.62 -1.37 -13.21
C ASP A 127 -25.97 -0.67 -13.44
N ILE A 128 -27.07 -1.42 -13.47
CA ILE A 128 -28.44 -0.87 -13.51
C ILE A 128 -28.89 -0.46 -12.11
N VAL A 129 -28.47 -1.19 -11.08
CA VAL A 129 -28.80 -0.91 -9.67
C VAL A 129 -27.92 0.21 -9.12
N ILE A 130 -26.62 0.18 -9.44
CA ILE A 130 -25.62 1.13 -8.96
C ILE A 130 -24.88 1.73 -10.14
N HIS A 131 -24.99 3.05 -10.30
CA HIS A 131 -24.30 3.76 -11.37
C HIS A 131 -22.78 3.48 -11.35
N PRO A 132 -22.16 3.11 -12.49
CA PRO A 132 -20.73 2.75 -12.57
C PRO A 132 -19.77 3.71 -11.87
N CYS A 133 -19.90 5.03 -12.08
CA CYS A 133 -19.02 6.00 -11.43
C CYS A 133 -19.10 5.97 -9.89
N LYS A 134 -20.28 5.68 -9.32
CA LYS A 134 -20.43 5.56 -7.86
C LYS A 134 -19.80 4.26 -7.36
N ALA A 135 -19.99 3.17 -8.11
CA ALA A 135 -19.41 1.87 -7.78
C ALA A 135 -17.87 1.95 -7.80
N GLU A 136 -17.30 2.50 -8.88
CA GLU A 136 -15.85 2.71 -9.00
C GLU A 136 -15.30 3.62 -7.89
N ALA A 137 -15.96 4.76 -7.61
CA ALA A 137 -15.55 5.65 -6.53
C ALA A 137 -15.55 4.93 -5.17
N THR A 138 -16.56 4.08 -4.92
CA THR A 138 -16.67 3.28 -3.70
C THR A 138 -15.49 2.31 -3.56
N VAL A 139 -15.15 1.60 -4.64
CA VAL A 139 -14.00 0.67 -4.63
C VAL A 139 -12.72 1.42 -4.28
N TRP A 140 -12.47 2.58 -4.90
CA TRP A 140 -11.25 3.35 -4.64
C TRP A 140 -11.18 3.93 -3.22
N LEU A 141 -12.30 4.38 -2.66
CA LEU A 141 -12.34 4.88 -1.27
C LEU A 141 -12.03 3.76 -0.26
N VAL A 142 -12.59 2.57 -0.49
CA VAL A 142 -12.30 1.39 0.34
C VAL A 142 -10.85 0.93 0.16
N GLU A 143 -10.36 0.92 -1.08
CA GLU A 143 -8.99 0.54 -1.39
C GLU A 143 -7.98 1.46 -0.68
N GLU A 144 -8.21 2.77 -0.69
CA GLU A 144 -7.40 3.74 0.02
C GLU A 144 -7.39 3.47 1.54
N LEU A 145 -8.55 3.20 2.13
CA LEU A 145 -8.66 2.82 3.54
C LEU A 145 -7.81 1.58 3.83
N HIS A 146 -7.94 0.53 3.02
CA HIS A 146 -7.22 -0.72 3.23
C HIS A 146 -5.71 -0.58 3.05
N ARG A 147 -5.24 0.19 2.06
CA ARG A 147 -3.81 0.48 1.87
C ARG A 147 -3.24 1.25 3.06
N CYS A 148 -3.94 2.29 3.52
CA CYS A 148 -3.39 3.23 4.50
C CYS A 148 -3.48 2.73 5.96
N THR A 149 -4.53 1.98 6.32
CA THR A 149 -4.86 1.73 7.73
C THR A 149 -4.68 0.30 8.20
N SER A 150 -4.56 -0.68 7.30
CA SER A 150 -4.46 -2.09 7.68
C SER A 150 -3.12 -2.40 8.34
N SER A 151 -3.16 -3.15 9.44
CA SER A 151 -1.96 -3.68 10.10
C SER A 151 -1.59 -5.05 9.52
N HIS A 152 -0.30 -5.29 9.30
CA HIS A 152 0.20 -6.59 8.84
C HIS A 152 -0.07 -7.72 9.85
N HIS A 153 -0.14 -7.43 11.16
CA HIS A 153 -0.55 -8.43 12.16
C HIS A 153 -2.00 -8.88 11.96
N HIS A 154 -2.89 -7.93 11.63
CA HIS A 154 -4.28 -8.26 11.33
C HIS A 154 -4.38 -9.12 10.07
N MET A 155 -3.63 -8.76 9.03
CA MET A 155 -3.54 -9.55 7.80
C MET A 155 -3.02 -10.97 8.04
N ALA A 156 -1.95 -11.10 8.83
CA ALA A 156 -1.38 -12.40 9.17
C ALA A 156 -2.41 -13.29 9.89
N LYS A 157 -3.17 -12.74 10.83
CA LYS A 157 -4.23 -13.47 11.52
C LYS A 157 -5.33 -13.96 10.56
N LEU A 158 -5.70 -13.12 9.58
CA LEU A 158 -6.68 -13.50 8.55
C LEU A 158 -6.14 -14.62 7.65
N TRP A 159 -4.91 -14.49 7.17
CA TRP A 159 -4.27 -15.48 6.29
C TRP A 159 -4.00 -16.82 7.00
N GLN A 160 -3.73 -16.80 8.30
CA GLN A 160 -3.64 -18.01 9.11
C GLN A 160 -4.98 -18.75 9.18
N SER A 161 -6.09 -18.01 9.15
CA SER A 161 -7.45 -18.57 9.22
C SER A 161 -7.98 -19.02 7.86
N ASP A 162 -7.40 -18.55 6.76
CA ASP A 162 -7.80 -18.86 5.39
C ASP A 162 -6.65 -19.49 4.58
N PRO A 163 -6.61 -20.82 4.44
CA PRO A 163 -5.60 -21.51 3.63
C PRO A 163 -5.56 -21.05 2.15
N MET A 164 -6.67 -20.52 1.63
CA MET A 164 -6.81 -20.07 0.25
C MET A 164 -6.64 -18.56 0.08
N HIS A 165 -6.11 -17.85 1.09
CA HIS A 165 -5.92 -16.39 1.06
C HIS A 165 -5.16 -15.88 -0.17
N HIS A 166 -4.20 -16.68 -0.67
CA HIS A 166 -3.40 -16.37 -1.84
C HIS A 166 -4.23 -16.16 -3.12
N ALA A 167 -5.43 -16.75 -3.22
CA ALA A 167 -6.33 -16.53 -4.35
C ALA A 167 -6.88 -15.08 -4.43
N PHE A 168 -6.76 -14.32 -3.35
CA PHE A 168 -7.20 -12.92 -3.25
C PHE A 168 -6.05 -11.92 -3.21
N ILE A 169 -4.81 -12.40 -3.30
CA ILE A 169 -3.63 -11.56 -3.43
C ILE A 169 -3.33 -11.46 -4.93
N ASP A 170 -3.52 -10.27 -5.48
CA ASP A 170 -3.21 -10.02 -6.89
C ASP A 170 -1.70 -10.14 -7.13
N SER A 171 -1.32 -10.67 -8.29
CA SER A 171 0.08 -10.73 -8.68
C SER A 171 0.67 -9.32 -8.75
N ILE A 172 1.78 -9.14 -8.05
CA ILE A 172 2.57 -7.90 -8.07
C ILE A 172 3.15 -7.76 -9.48
N PHE A 173 2.70 -6.77 -10.24
CA PHE A 173 3.38 -6.39 -11.47
C PHE A 173 4.64 -5.61 -11.07
N PRO A 174 5.85 -6.05 -11.45
CA PRO A 174 7.02 -5.22 -11.33
C PRO A 174 6.81 -3.99 -12.21
N LYS A 175 6.93 -2.79 -11.64
CA LYS A 175 7.34 -1.65 -12.45
C LYS A 175 8.79 -1.93 -12.84
N LEU A 176 9.02 -2.28 -14.11
CA LEU A 176 10.32 -2.10 -14.75
C LEU A 176 10.61 -0.59 -14.84
#